data_AF-A0A348P3M6-F1
#
_entry.id   AF-A0A348P3M6-F1
#
_cell.length_a   1.000
_cell.length_b   1.000
_cell.length_c   1.000
_cell.angle_alpha   90.00
_cell.angle_beta   90.00
_cell.angle_gamma   90.00
#
_symmetry.space_group_name_H-M   'P 1'
#
loop_
_entity.id
_entity.type
_entity.pdbx_description
1 polymer ?
#
loop_
_entity_poly.entity_id
_entity_poly.type
_entity_poly.pdbx_seq_one_letter_code
_entity_poly.pdbx_strand_id
1 'polypeptide(L)'
;MLETSVPSGTYPVDVSVCRNENIGIRMCTARLKINSAEAVKYVVANPTEESAAFIAKDGIVSGFPVDAGMMSFCDETVAKEYIAFIDEWYKKNPDKNHYDDYFAELFKESELKLPQYQREGGDFIEWSNPVTKNKIVMIASGFGDGFYQSFWGYDSNDEICELIVPLVNPDLFGA
;
A
#
# COMPACT_ATOMS: atom_id res chain seq x y z
N MET A 1 4.49 0.60 12.35
CA MET A 1 4.49 2.04 12.69
C MET A 1 5.81 2.64 12.27
N LEU A 2 5.82 3.89 11.82
CA LEU A 2 7.04 4.58 11.42
C LEU A 2 7.53 5.49 12.56
N GLU A 3 8.83 5.74 12.66
CA GLU A 3 9.41 6.63 13.69
C GLU A 3 8.94 8.08 13.54
N THR A 4 8.75 8.51 12.29
CA THR A 4 8.22 9.82 11.96
C THR A 4 6.72 9.72 11.70
N SER A 5 5.96 10.68 12.24
CA SER A 5 4.51 10.75 12.10
C SER A 5 4.08 12.02 11.38
N VAL A 6 2.88 11.94 10.80
CA VAL A 6 2.14 13.07 10.23
C VAL A 6 0.84 13.23 11.02
N PRO A 7 0.17 14.39 10.95
CA PRO A 7 -1.13 14.55 11.60
C PRO A 7 -2.13 13.46 11.18
N SER A 8 -3.02 13.06 12.08
CA SER A 8 -4.12 12.16 11.72
C SER A 8 -5.06 12.86 10.74
N GLY A 9 -5.52 12.13 9.72
CA GLY A 9 -6.41 12.68 8.71
C GLY A 9 -6.67 11.72 7.56
N THR A 10 -7.46 12.19 6.60
CA THR A 10 -7.69 11.49 5.34
C THR A 10 -6.78 12.09 4.28
N TYR A 11 -5.95 11.24 3.68
CA TYR A 11 -4.97 11.64 2.68
C TYR A 11 -5.27 10.92 1.37
N PRO A 12 -5.25 11.61 0.22
CA PRO A 12 -5.36 10.95 -1.07
C PRO A 12 -4.15 10.07 -1.31
N VAL A 13 -4.39 8.94 -1.99
CA VAL A 13 -3.35 8.04 -2.45
C VAL A 13 -3.31 8.05 -3.97
N ASP A 14 -2.14 8.35 -4.52
CA ASP A 14 -1.86 8.21 -5.94
C ASP A 14 -1.09 6.92 -6.19
N VAL A 15 -1.33 6.29 -7.34
CA VAL A 15 -0.56 5.12 -7.79
C VAL A 15 -0.05 5.37 -9.20
N SER A 16 1.26 5.28 -9.40
CA SER A 16 1.84 5.32 -10.73
C SER A 16 1.69 3.96 -11.41
N VAL A 17 1.34 3.98 -12.70
CA VAL A 17 1.02 2.78 -13.48
C VAL A 17 1.94 2.69 -14.69
N CYS A 18 2.67 1.59 -14.80
CA CYS A 18 3.40 1.23 -16.01
C CYS A 18 2.56 0.29 -16.88
N ARG A 19 2.64 0.47 -18.19
CA ARG A 19 2.05 -0.43 -19.20
C ARG A 19 3.16 -0.85 -20.13
N ASN A 20 3.36 -2.14 -20.26
CA ASN A 20 4.39 -2.70 -21.10
C ASN A 20 3.88 -4.01 -21.73
N GLU A 21 4.26 -4.28 -22.97
CA GLU A 21 3.75 -5.43 -23.72
C GLU A 21 4.20 -6.78 -23.11
N ASN A 22 5.38 -6.82 -22.47
CA ASN A 22 5.97 -8.05 -21.93
C ASN A 22 5.48 -8.37 -20.53
N ILE A 23 5.30 -7.34 -19.69
CA ILE A 23 4.91 -7.53 -18.28
C ILE A 23 3.46 -7.14 -18.01
N GLY A 24 2.76 -6.51 -18.96
CA GLY A 24 1.40 -6.00 -18.78
C GLY A 24 1.36 -4.73 -17.93
N ILE A 25 0.26 -4.54 -17.21
CA ILE A 25 0.05 -3.38 -16.32
C ILE A 25 0.71 -3.65 -14.96
N ARG A 26 1.45 -2.67 -14.41
CA ARG A 26 2.06 -2.75 -13.08
C ARG A 26 1.89 -1.48 -12.27
N MET A 27 1.60 -1.64 -10.98
CA MET A 27 1.67 -0.57 -9.99
C MET A 27 3.14 -0.34 -9.65
N CYS A 28 3.65 0.85 -9.94
CA CYS A 28 5.08 1.17 -9.83
C CYS A 28 5.42 1.84 -8.52
N THR A 29 4.68 2.87 -8.13
CA THR A 29 4.89 3.60 -6.88
C THR A 29 3.54 3.99 -6.31
N ALA A 30 3.29 3.65 -5.05
CA ALA A 30 2.17 4.17 -4.30
C ALA A 30 2.61 5.41 -3.51
N ARG A 31 1.79 6.46 -3.48
CA ARG A 31 2.07 7.73 -2.81
C ARG A 31 0.92 8.16 -1.94
N LEU A 32 1.14 8.28 -0.63
CA LEU A 32 0.26 8.98 0.29
C LEU A 32 0.60 10.47 0.26
N LYS A 33 -0.33 11.31 -0.19
CA LYS A 33 -0.08 12.75 -0.35
C LYS A 33 -0.51 13.50 0.91
N ILE A 34 0.45 14.04 1.66
CA ILE A 34 0.21 14.74 2.94
C ILE A 34 -0.20 16.19 2.69
N ASN A 35 0.46 16.86 1.73
CA ASN A 35 0.09 18.18 1.26
C ASN A 35 0.38 18.33 -0.25
N SER A 36 0.23 19.54 -0.80
CA SER A 36 0.42 19.79 -2.24
C SER A 36 1.83 20.26 -2.64
N ALA A 37 2.76 20.38 -1.70
CA ALA A 37 4.13 20.78 -1.98
C ALA A 37 4.86 19.70 -2.78
N GLU A 38 5.90 20.11 -3.52
CA GLU A 38 6.74 19.22 -4.29
C GLU A 38 7.87 18.67 -3.42
N ALA A 39 8.00 17.34 -3.38
CA ALA A 39 9.11 16.69 -2.70
C ALA A 39 10.42 16.92 -3.49
N VAL A 40 11.42 17.50 -2.83
CA VAL A 40 12.77 17.74 -3.39
C VAL A 40 13.80 16.77 -2.82
N LYS A 41 13.46 16.02 -1.77
CA LYS A 41 14.31 15.05 -1.09
C LYS A 41 13.48 13.90 -0.56
N TYR A 42 14.00 12.68 -0.66
CA TYR A 42 13.41 11.50 -0.03
C TYR A 42 14.35 10.89 1.00
N VAL A 43 13.82 10.51 2.16
CA VAL A 43 14.55 9.85 3.25
C VAL A 43 13.83 8.55 3.60
N VAL A 44 14.58 7.49 3.86
CA VAL A 44 14.00 6.19 4.28
C VAL A 44 13.10 6.40 5.50
N ALA A 45 11.88 5.89 5.41
CA ALA A 45 10.94 5.90 6.52
C ALA A 45 11.22 4.67 7.40
N ASN A 46 11.94 4.88 8.50
CA ASN A 46 12.29 3.80 9.41
C ASN A 46 11.09 3.36 10.25
N PRO A 47 10.91 2.05 10.48
CA PRO A 47 9.93 1.56 11.43
C PRO A 47 10.42 1.79 12.86
N THR A 48 9.49 1.85 13.81
CA THR A 48 9.84 1.74 15.23
C THR A 48 10.38 0.34 15.54
N GLU A 49 11.12 0.18 16.64
CA GLU A 49 11.61 -1.14 17.08
C GLU A 49 10.46 -2.16 17.23
N GLU A 50 9.32 -1.74 17.77
CA GLU A 50 8.14 -2.58 17.97
C GLU A 50 7.49 -3.08 16.68
N SER A 51 7.70 -2.37 15.57
CA SER A 51 7.06 -2.69 14.29
C SER A 51 8.05 -2.98 13.17
N ALA A 52 9.34 -3.07 13.52
CA ALA A 52 10.37 -3.55 12.63
C ALA A 52 10.04 -5.00 12.22
N ALA A 53 9.93 -5.22 10.92
CA ALA A 53 9.74 -6.57 10.39
C ALA A 53 10.95 -7.48 10.65
N PHE A 54 12.15 -6.89 10.70
CA PHE A 54 13.39 -7.60 10.98
C PHE A 54 14.40 -6.70 11.70
N ILE A 55 14.95 -7.20 12.81
CA ILE A 55 16.02 -6.56 13.57
C ILE A 55 17.28 -7.41 13.41
N ALA A 56 18.25 -6.89 12.65
CA ALA A 56 19.55 -7.53 12.45
C ALA A 56 20.50 -7.21 13.62
N LYS A 57 21.66 -7.87 13.66
CA LYS A 57 22.71 -7.56 14.64
C LYS A 57 23.20 -6.11 14.56
N ASP A 58 23.21 -5.55 13.35
CA ASP A 58 23.74 -4.21 13.06
C ASP A 58 22.64 -3.14 12.99
N GLY A 59 21.40 -3.48 13.38
CA GLY A 59 20.28 -2.55 13.46
C GLY A 59 18.99 -3.03 12.78
N ILE A 60 18.00 -2.16 12.78
CA ILE A 60 16.70 -2.39 12.15
C ILE A 60 16.84 -2.36 10.63
N VAL A 61 16.23 -3.33 9.94
CA VAL A 61 16.12 -3.31 8.48
C VAL A 61 14.82 -2.62 8.11
N SER A 62 14.95 -1.41 7.53
CA SER A 62 13.80 -0.59 7.16
C SER A 62 13.03 -1.21 5.99
N GLY A 63 11.74 -1.41 6.20
CA GLY A 63 10.79 -1.93 5.20
C GLY A 63 9.72 -2.80 5.84
N PHE A 64 8.90 -3.42 4.99
CA PHE A 64 7.82 -4.29 5.41
C PHE A 64 7.66 -5.47 4.43
N PRO A 65 7.30 -6.67 4.93
CA PRO A 65 7.05 -7.82 4.08
C PRO A 65 5.66 -7.72 3.44
N VAL A 66 5.53 -8.29 2.25
CA VAL A 66 4.26 -8.53 1.56
C VAL A 66 4.23 -10.01 1.18
N ASP A 67 3.15 -10.69 1.54
CA ASP A 67 2.97 -12.16 1.41
C ASP A 67 1.67 -12.55 0.67
N ALA A 68 0.87 -11.56 0.27
CA ALA A 68 -0.33 -11.74 -0.54
C ALA A 68 -0.39 -10.77 -1.72
N GLY A 69 0.76 -10.22 -2.12
CA GLY A 69 0.87 -9.28 -3.23
C GLY A 69 0.13 -7.95 -3.07
N MET A 70 -0.25 -7.53 -1.85
CA MET A 70 -1.02 -6.31 -1.59
C MET A 70 -0.38 -5.43 -0.51
N MET A 71 -0.44 -4.11 -0.70
CA MET A 71 -0.03 -3.10 0.28
C MET A 71 -1.14 -2.08 0.56
N SER A 72 -1.08 -1.42 1.72
CA SER A 72 -1.98 -0.32 2.09
C SER A 72 -1.24 0.78 2.88
N PHE A 73 -1.76 2.01 2.83
CA PHE A 73 -1.43 3.05 3.80
C PHE A 73 -2.58 3.19 4.80
N CYS A 74 -2.28 3.05 6.09
CA CYS A 74 -3.25 3.28 7.16
C CYS A 74 -2.54 3.65 8.46
N ASP A 75 -3.28 4.32 9.35
CA ASP A 75 -2.84 4.49 10.73
C ASP A 75 -3.11 3.23 11.56
N GLU A 76 -2.60 3.22 12.78
CA GLU A 76 -2.75 2.08 13.70
C GLU A 76 -4.22 1.74 14.02
N THR A 77 -5.09 2.76 14.09
CA THR A 77 -6.51 2.56 14.41
C THR A 77 -7.20 1.85 13.26
N VAL A 78 -7.04 2.35 12.04
CA VAL A 78 -7.64 1.75 10.84
C VAL A 78 -7.07 0.35 10.57
N ALA A 79 -5.79 0.12 10.84
CA ALA A 79 -5.19 -1.22 10.77
C ALA A 79 -5.86 -2.21 11.74
N LYS A 80 -6.07 -1.80 13.00
CA LYS A 80 -6.77 -2.62 14.00
C LYS A 80 -8.23 -2.89 13.63
N GLU A 81 -8.92 -1.91 13.05
CA GLU A 81 -10.29 -2.07 12.55
C GLU A 81 -10.38 -3.06 11.39
N TYR A 82 -9.39 -3.05 10.48
CA TYR A 82 -9.28 -4.03 9.41
C TYR A 82 -9.07 -5.45 9.98
N ILE A 83 -8.11 -5.62 10.90
CA ILE A 83 -7.85 -6.91 11.55
C ILE A 83 -9.10 -7.43 12.26
N ALA A 84 -9.77 -6.59 13.05
CA ALA A 84 -11.00 -6.98 13.75
C ALA A 84 -12.12 -7.38 12.77
N PHE A 85 -12.23 -6.70 11.63
CA PHE A 85 -13.19 -7.08 10.58
C PHE A 85 -12.86 -8.46 10.00
N ILE A 86 -11.59 -8.71 9.64
CA ILE A 86 -11.17 -9.99 9.06
C ILE A 86 -11.36 -11.13 10.06
N ASP A 87 -11.01 -10.94 11.33
CA ASP A 87 -11.21 -11.94 12.38
C ASP A 87 -12.70 -12.31 12.53
N GLU A 88 -13.58 -11.32 12.56
CA GLU A 88 -15.03 -11.56 12.61
C GLU A 88 -15.59 -12.19 11.33
N TRP A 89 -15.00 -11.86 10.17
CA TRP A 89 -15.38 -12.48 8.90
C TRP A 89 -15.01 -13.96 8.88
N TYR A 90 -13.82 -14.34 9.36
CA TYR A 90 -13.37 -15.72 9.45
C TYR A 90 -14.19 -16.56 10.44
N LYS A 91 -14.62 -15.99 11.57
CA LYS A 91 -15.55 -16.69 12.49
C LYS A 91 -16.85 -17.12 11.82
N LYS A 92 -17.30 -16.35 10.81
CA LYS A 92 -18.54 -16.63 10.04
C LYS A 92 -18.27 -17.46 8.79
N ASN A 93 -17.02 -17.52 8.33
CA ASN A 93 -16.59 -18.16 7.09
C ASN A 93 -15.30 -18.98 7.32
N PRO A 94 -15.33 -20.04 8.17
CA PRO A 94 -14.12 -20.70 8.66
C PRO A 94 -13.29 -21.39 7.56
N ASP A 95 -13.92 -21.87 6.49
CA ASP A 95 -13.27 -22.62 5.41
C ASP A 95 -13.02 -21.79 4.14
N LYS A 96 -13.19 -20.46 4.22
CA LYS A 96 -13.08 -19.55 3.07
C LYS A 96 -11.80 -18.74 3.09
N ASN A 97 -11.39 -18.25 1.93
CA ASN A 97 -10.29 -17.31 1.78
C ASN A 97 -10.85 -15.90 1.59
N HIS A 98 -10.53 -14.95 2.46
CA HIS A 98 -11.06 -13.58 2.33
C HIS A 98 -10.63 -12.89 1.03
N TYR A 99 -9.49 -13.24 0.43
CA TYR A 99 -9.13 -12.72 -0.89
C TYR A 99 -10.05 -13.25 -1.97
N ASP A 100 -10.26 -14.56 -2.03
CA ASP A 100 -11.05 -15.20 -3.09
C ASP A 100 -12.57 -15.05 -2.89
N ASP A 101 -13.03 -15.13 -1.65
CA ASP A 101 -14.45 -15.21 -1.29
C ASP A 101 -15.05 -13.87 -0.83
N TYR A 102 -14.23 -12.85 -0.59
CA TYR A 102 -14.72 -11.52 -0.20
C TYR A 102 -14.16 -10.41 -1.08
N PHE A 103 -12.84 -10.30 -1.22
CA PHE A 103 -12.24 -9.19 -1.96
C PHE A 103 -12.27 -9.38 -3.48
N ALA A 104 -12.27 -10.61 -4.01
CA ALA A 104 -12.21 -10.87 -5.45
C ALA A 104 -13.32 -10.18 -6.25
N GLU A 105 -14.55 -10.15 -5.72
CA GLU A 105 -15.66 -9.43 -6.37
C GLU A 105 -15.41 -7.91 -6.41
N LEU A 106 -14.88 -7.35 -5.32
CA LEU A 106 -14.55 -5.92 -5.24
C LEU A 106 -13.41 -5.53 -6.18
N PHE A 107 -12.38 -6.37 -6.27
CA PHE A 107 -11.30 -6.17 -7.23
C PHE A 107 -11.80 -6.31 -8.66
N LYS A 108 -12.66 -7.29 -8.96
CA LYS A 108 -13.24 -7.45 -10.29
C LYS A 108 -14.10 -6.24 -10.69
N GLU A 109 -14.89 -5.71 -9.76
CA GLU A 109 -15.63 -4.48 -10.01
C GLU A 109 -14.72 -3.29 -10.29
N SER A 110 -13.60 -3.17 -9.57
CA SER A 110 -12.62 -2.11 -9.78
C SER A 110 -11.98 -2.23 -11.16
N GLU A 111 -11.55 -3.44 -11.54
CA GLU A 111 -11.03 -3.74 -12.88
C GLU A 111 -12.02 -3.31 -13.96
N LEU A 112 -13.29 -3.70 -13.84
CA LEU A 112 -14.32 -3.35 -14.84
C LEU A 112 -14.57 -1.84 -14.94
N LYS A 113 -14.44 -1.10 -13.83
CA LYS A 113 -14.58 0.35 -13.80
C LYS A 113 -13.36 1.07 -14.39
N LEU A 114 -12.16 0.50 -14.24
CA LEU A 114 -10.88 1.11 -14.58
C LEU A 114 -9.94 0.13 -15.33
N PRO A 115 -10.39 -0.47 -16.45
CA PRO A 115 -9.65 -1.56 -17.12
C PRO A 115 -8.33 -1.09 -17.74
N GLN A 116 -8.20 0.20 -18.02
CA GLN A 116 -6.97 0.78 -18.53
C GLN A 116 -5.85 0.87 -17.48
N TYR A 117 -6.15 0.67 -16.20
CA TYR A 117 -5.20 0.81 -15.08
C TYR A 117 -4.97 -0.49 -14.31
N GLN A 118 -5.63 -1.59 -14.65
CA GLN A 118 -5.60 -2.83 -13.87
C GLN A 118 -5.55 -4.06 -14.78
N ARG A 119 -4.87 -5.10 -14.30
CA ARG A 119 -4.89 -6.44 -14.87
C ARG A 119 -6.22 -7.14 -14.60
N GLU A 120 -6.41 -8.25 -15.30
CA GLU A 120 -7.46 -9.21 -14.96
C GLU A 120 -7.31 -9.65 -13.51
N GLY A 121 -8.41 -9.60 -12.76
CA GLY A 121 -8.46 -9.89 -11.34
C GLY A 121 -8.37 -8.65 -10.45
N GLY A 122 -8.05 -7.48 -10.99
CA GLY A 122 -7.94 -6.20 -10.28
C GLY A 122 -6.58 -6.00 -9.58
N ASP A 123 -6.11 -4.76 -9.58
CA ASP A 123 -4.82 -4.37 -8.98
C ASP A 123 -4.96 -3.37 -7.85
N PHE A 124 -6.10 -2.67 -7.75
CA PHE A 124 -6.35 -1.81 -6.61
C PHE A 124 -7.83 -1.64 -6.32
N ILE A 125 -8.15 -1.40 -5.05
CA ILE A 125 -9.48 -0.98 -4.59
C ILE A 125 -9.35 0.11 -3.53
N GLU A 126 -10.40 0.93 -3.43
CA GLU A 126 -10.69 1.70 -2.22
C GLU A 126 -11.76 0.93 -1.44
N TRP A 127 -11.35 0.20 -0.41
CA TRP A 127 -12.25 -0.57 0.44
C TRP A 127 -12.75 0.28 1.61
N SER A 128 -14.05 0.24 1.87
CA SER A 128 -14.68 0.85 3.04
C SER A 128 -15.03 -0.22 4.06
N ASN A 129 -14.51 -0.10 5.28
CA ASN A 129 -14.83 -1.01 6.36
C ASN A 129 -16.36 -1.01 6.59
N PRO A 130 -17.04 -2.17 6.55
CA PRO A 130 -18.49 -2.20 6.62
C PRO A 130 -19.03 -1.75 7.99
N VAL A 131 -18.21 -1.81 9.05
CA VAL A 131 -18.55 -1.41 10.41
C VAL A 131 -18.18 0.05 10.65
N THR A 132 -16.91 0.40 10.52
CA THR A 132 -16.40 1.74 10.92
C THR A 132 -16.52 2.80 9.84
N LYS A 133 -16.73 2.39 8.58
CA LYS A 133 -16.76 3.24 7.38
C LYS A 133 -15.43 3.94 7.04
N ASN A 134 -14.38 3.70 7.82
CA ASN A 134 -13.03 4.09 7.46
C ASN A 134 -12.58 3.35 6.20
N LYS A 135 -11.74 4.02 5.42
CA LYS A 135 -11.30 3.53 4.11
C LYS A 135 -9.84 3.12 4.17
N ILE A 136 -9.52 2.06 3.45
CA ILE A 136 -8.15 1.72 3.10
C ILE A 136 -8.07 1.52 1.60
N VAL A 137 -6.96 1.94 1.01
CA VAL A 137 -6.60 1.49 -0.33
C VAL A 137 -5.90 0.15 -0.21
N MET A 138 -6.16 -0.76 -1.14
CA MET A 138 -5.37 -1.96 -1.32
C MET A 138 -4.77 -1.87 -2.71
N ILE A 139 -3.44 -2.00 -2.82
CA ILE A 139 -2.70 -1.80 -4.06
C ILE A 139 -1.79 -3.01 -4.29
N ALA A 140 -1.83 -3.59 -5.48
CA ALA A 140 -0.99 -4.71 -5.85
C ALA A 140 0.49 -4.30 -5.78
N SER A 141 1.29 -5.06 -5.05
CA SER A 141 2.71 -4.80 -4.86
C SER A 141 3.52 -5.28 -6.05
N GLY A 142 3.46 -4.56 -7.17
CA GLY A 142 4.35 -4.83 -8.29
C GLY A 142 4.24 -6.25 -8.86
N PHE A 143 5.26 -7.07 -8.61
CA PHE A 143 5.31 -8.48 -9.02
C PHE A 143 4.81 -9.47 -7.94
N GLY A 144 4.25 -8.97 -6.85
CA GLY A 144 3.69 -9.77 -5.76
C GLY A 144 4.53 -9.66 -4.49
N ASP A 145 4.75 -10.80 -3.87
CA ASP A 145 5.39 -10.91 -2.56
C ASP A 145 6.84 -10.41 -2.56
N GLY A 146 7.27 -9.89 -1.43
CA GLY A 146 8.59 -9.31 -1.31
C GLY A 146 8.78 -8.47 -0.06
N PHE A 147 9.87 -7.71 -0.03
CA PHE A 147 10.19 -6.79 1.05
C PHE A 147 10.37 -5.39 0.46
N TYR A 148 9.48 -4.48 0.86
CA TYR A 148 9.39 -3.15 0.27
C TYR A 148 9.76 -2.08 1.28
N GLN A 149 10.32 -0.97 0.79
CA GLN A 149 10.71 0.17 1.61
C GLN A 149 9.78 1.35 1.34
N SER A 150 9.60 2.19 2.35
CA SER A 150 8.90 3.46 2.23
C SER A 150 9.84 4.64 2.47
N PHE A 151 9.51 5.80 1.91
CA PHE A 151 10.33 7.00 1.97
C PHE A 151 9.49 8.24 2.20
N TRP A 152 9.88 9.06 3.18
CA TRP A 152 9.30 10.38 3.42
C TRP A 152 9.84 11.37 2.41
N GLY A 153 8.94 12.05 1.69
CA GLY A 153 9.23 13.17 0.82
C GLY A 153 9.22 14.48 1.61
N TYR A 154 10.28 15.25 1.47
CA TYR A 154 10.46 16.58 2.07
C TYR A 154 10.46 17.65 1.00
N ASP A 155 9.75 18.74 1.24
CA ASP A 155 9.71 19.89 0.35
C ASP A 155 10.93 20.81 0.52
N SER A 156 10.96 21.94 -0.20
CA SER A 156 12.07 22.91 -0.14
C SER A 156 12.24 23.60 1.22
N ASN A 157 11.25 23.49 2.12
CA ASN A 157 11.28 24.03 3.47
C ASN A 157 11.63 22.95 4.52
N ASP A 158 12.00 21.74 4.09
CA ASP A 158 12.25 20.58 4.94
C ASP A 158 10.99 20.08 5.68
N GLU A 159 9.81 20.34 5.13
CA GLU A 159 8.54 19.84 5.65
C GLU A 159 8.08 18.57 4.91
N ILE A 160 7.49 17.62 5.63
CA ILE A 160 6.98 16.38 5.04
C ILE A 160 5.76 16.68 4.17
N CYS A 161 5.82 16.28 2.90
CA CYS A 161 4.75 16.50 1.93
C CYS A 161 4.13 15.21 1.38
N GLU A 162 4.85 14.07 1.45
CA GLU A 162 4.35 12.77 0.99
C GLU A 162 5.09 11.59 1.63
N LEU A 163 4.47 10.40 1.57
CA LEU A 163 5.11 9.11 1.83
C LEU A 163 4.97 8.26 0.56
N ILE A 164 6.08 7.74 0.06
CA ILE A 164 6.08 6.88 -1.13
C ILE A 164 6.52 5.46 -0.81
N VAL A 165 6.03 4.51 -1.59
CA VAL A 165 6.48 3.11 -1.63
C VAL A 165 6.78 2.77 -3.09
N PRO A 166 8.07 2.76 -3.50
CA PRO A 166 8.48 2.20 -4.77
C PRO A 166 8.28 0.67 -4.76
N LEU A 167 7.50 0.16 -5.71
CA LEU A 167 7.15 -1.25 -5.87
C LEU A 167 7.88 -1.88 -7.05
N VAL A 168 7.83 -1.21 -8.21
CA VAL A 168 8.47 -1.67 -9.45
C VAL A 168 9.12 -0.48 -10.12
N ASN A 169 10.41 -0.62 -10.42
CA ASN A 169 11.09 0.35 -11.27
C ASN A 169 10.71 0.09 -12.75
N PRO A 170 9.94 0.98 -13.41
CA PRO A 170 9.55 0.78 -14.79
C PRO A 170 10.75 0.78 -15.77
N ASP A 171 11.86 1.44 -15.42
CA ASP A 171 13.05 1.52 -16.27
C ASP A 171 13.71 0.15 -16.50
N LEU A 172 13.43 -0.83 -15.63
CA LEU A 172 13.93 -2.20 -15.78
C LEU A 172 13.33 -2.94 -16.97
N PHE A 173 12.23 -2.44 -17.55
CA PHE A 173 11.46 -3.15 -18.57
C PHE A 173 11.51 -2.51 -19.95
N GLY A 174 12.31 -1.44 -20.11
CA GLY A 174 12.47 -0.72 -21.37
C GLY A 174 11.21 0.07 -21.78
N ALA A 175 11.45 1.19 -22.47
CA ALA A 175 10.41 1.96 -23.16
C ALA A 175 9.99 1.28 -24.47
#